data_AF-A0A078MKM3-F1
#
_entry.id   AF-A0A078MKM3-F1
#
_cell.length_a   1.000
_cell.length_b   1.000
_cell.length_c   1.000
_cell.angle_alpha   90.00
_cell.angle_beta   90.00
_cell.angle_gamma   90.00
#
_symmetry.space_group_name_H-M   'P 1'
#
loop_
_entity.id
_entity.type
_entity.pdbx_description
1 polymer ?
#
loop_
_entity_poly.entity_id
_entity_poly.type
_entity_poly.pdbx_seq_one_letter_code
_entity_poly.pdbx_strand_id
1 'polypeptide(L)'
;MSQISHGEAPGLRIRAAEDVLALVPHLLGFTPERSLVLLALRGQHLGAAVRIDLPRGALSGRFLSEAVQLLGTDRQADGMLLVLYAPEALTGPGGALEQLPDRLAEEAGRTGLPVRDGWTVGAGYWRSSFCADPYCCPLPGRPTTDLASAALGAELVFRGSVAAETVAHALGRELAEAAARLRAPGPDPAEHGAPVQPAAAGPDPAAEHGAPVQPAAAGPDAPAGEHPAGLFRGWWQHAVVLRHVLGAWETALNRAARGLAPAPADAALLAASLASRTVRDLLPVQAAVGLIPALRGAEAAGLLVDGPVPAAVLMNLPALPADVRTALRVAAGGGTGADGGGPVRGQGAPVPGPRLPGLGEVLTGQWDGAPDWGRLDTAFRLLAWFARMSTGAAAAVGPAAAPPEAPADAAPGCPPPGTGSLVSAAEPAVPTLLAWIEWARGRGSRARLLLEEALAEHPGYRLAVLMSELFAGGTVPRWTRRPATAWSPGHP
;
A
#
# COMPACT_ATOMS: atom_id res chain seq x y z
N MET A 1 38.77 -0.64 30.37
CA MET A 1 37.41 -0.98 29.91
C MET A 1 36.67 0.33 29.66
N SER A 2 36.73 0.87 28.45
CA SER A 2 36.02 2.10 28.10
C SER A 2 34.68 1.74 27.47
N GLN A 3 33.59 1.96 28.19
CA GLN A 3 32.25 1.88 27.62
C GLN A 3 32.06 3.08 26.68
N ILE A 4 31.84 2.81 25.40
CA ILE A 4 31.38 3.83 24.45
C ILE A 4 29.87 3.92 24.62
N SER A 5 29.43 4.93 25.38
CA SER A 5 28.02 5.32 25.47
C SER A 5 27.46 5.50 24.07
N HIS A 6 26.41 4.76 23.73
CA HIS A 6 25.72 4.97 22.45
C HIS A 6 25.08 6.36 22.49
N GLY A 7 25.64 7.29 21.71
CA GLY A 7 25.16 8.66 21.64
C GLY A 7 23.73 8.68 21.09
N GLU A 8 22.80 9.12 21.93
CA GLU A 8 21.45 9.49 21.52
C GLU A 8 21.55 10.50 20.36
N ALA A 9 20.96 10.17 19.21
CA ALA A 9 21.16 10.97 18.00
C ALA A 9 20.64 12.41 18.23
N PRO A 10 21.44 13.45 17.95
CA PRO A 10 21.05 14.82 18.26
C PRO A 10 19.77 15.20 17.54
N GLY A 11 18.74 15.51 18.33
CA GLY A 11 17.41 15.89 17.86
C GLY A 11 17.47 17.13 17.00
N LEU A 12 16.83 17.07 15.84
CA LEU A 12 16.74 18.18 14.89
C LEU A 12 15.94 19.33 15.53
N ARG A 13 16.51 20.54 15.52
CA ARG A 13 15.89 21.74 16.11
C ARG A 13 15.53 22.74 15.03
N ILE A 14 14.25 23.10 14.98
CA ILE A 14 13.71 24.17 14.15
C ILE A 14 13.91 25.50 14.90
N ARG A 15 14.44 26.52 14.23
CA ARG A 15 14.69 27.85 14.79
C ARG A 15 13.99 28.97 14.04
N ALA A 16 13.71 28.77 12.75
CA ALA A 16 13.10 29.77 11.89
C ALA A 16 12.12 29.14 10.87
N ALA A 17 11.43 30.01 10.11
CA ALA A 17 10.51 29.60 9.04
C ALA A 17 11.23 28.77 7.96
N GLU A 18 12.46 29.16 7.63
CA GLU A 18 13.34 28.51 6.67
C GLU A 18 13.59 27.04 7.03
N ASP A 19 13.73 26.71 8.31
CA ASP A 19 13.89 25.33 8.79
C ASP A 19 12.61 24.51 8.55
N VAL A 20 11.43 25.07 8.81
CA VAL A 20 10.15 24.37 8.57
C VAL A 20 9.95 24.12 7.08
N LEU A 21 10.19 25.15 6.25
CA LEU A 21 10.01 25.07 4.81
C LEU A 21 11.02 24.14 4.13
N ALA A 22 12.26 24.07 4.64
CA ALA A 22 13.25 23.08 4.22
C ALA A 22 12.92 21.66 4.70
N LEU A 23 12.34 21.50 5.90
CA LEU A 23 11.98 20.20 6.46
C LEU A 23 10.82 19.50 5.72
N VAL A 24 9.80 20.24 5.27
CA VAL A 24 8.58 19.66 4.68
C VAL A 24 8.84 18.71 3.50
N PRO A 25 9.67 19.05 2.49
CA PRO A 25 10.01 18.12 1.41
C PRO A 25 10.62 16.80 1.90
N HIS A 26 11.45 16.83 2.95
CA HIS A 26 12.04 15.62 3.53
C HIS A 26 11.04 14.78 4.34
N LEU A 27 10.04 15.41 4.99
CA LEU A 27 8.95 14.70 5.66
C LEU A 27 8.02 13.98 4.66
N LEU A 28 7.77 14.60 3.51
CA LEU A 28 6.90 14.03 2.47
C LEU A 28 7.65 13.07 1.52
N GLY A 29 8.98 13.17 1.46
CA GLY A 29 9.84 12.46 0.51
C GLY A 29 9.84 13.06 -0.91
N PHE A 30 9.12 14.16 -1.12
CA PHE A 30 9.04 14.92 -2.36
C PHE A 30 8.74 16.40 -2.09
N THR A 31 9.14 17.28 -3.00
CA THR A 31 8.73 18.69 -2.98
C THR A 31 7.23 18.81 -3.28
N PRO A 32 6.41 19.34 -2.36
CA PRO A 32 4.98 19.45 -2.58
C PRO A 32 4.64 20.60 -3.55
N GLU A 33 3.70 20.32 -4.45
CA GLU A 33 3.10 21.31 -5.34
C GLU A 33 1.58 21.35 -5.11
N ARG A 34 0.95 22.51 -5.41
CA ARG A 34 -0.51 22.76 -5.33
C ARG A 34 -1.18 22.08 -4.13
N SER A 35 -0.64 22.27 -2.93
CA SER A 35 -1.11 21.58 -1.73
C SER A 35 -1.04 22.40 -0.47
N LEU A 36 -1.94 22.10 0.45
CA LEU A 36 -1.92 22.54 1.83
C LEU A 36 -1.20 21.47 2.66
N VAL A 37 -0.13 21.85 3.36
CA VAL A 37 0.55 21.02 4.34
C VAL A 37 0.25 21.56 5.73
N LEU A 38 -0.21 20.68 6.62
CA LEU A 38 -0.48 20.98 8.02
C LEU A 38 0.42 20.11 8.89
N LEU A 39 1.11 20.74 9.86
CA LEU A 39 1.98 20.05 10.80
C LEU A 39 1.39 20.20 12.20
N ALA A 40 1.05 19.09 12.86
CA ALA A 40 0.61 19.12 14.25
C ALA A 40 1.74 19.62 15.17
N LEU A 41 1.38 20.39 16.19
CA LEU A 41 2.26 20.79 17.27
C LEU A 41 1.81 20.14 18.59
N ARG A 42 2.78 19.71 19.39
CA ARG A 42 2.61 19.36 20.80
C ARG A 42 3.64 20.16 21.60
N GLY A 43 3.25 21.36 22.05
CA GLY A 43 4.14 22.32 22.68
C GLY A 43 5.24 22.79 21.73
N GLN A 44 6.47 22.31 21.96
CA GLN A 44 7.66 22.64 21.14
C GLN A 44 8.08 21.51 20.17
N HIS A 45 7.27 20.46 20.02
CA HIS A 45 7.55 19.32 19.15
C HIS A 45 6.59 19.30 17.96
N LEU A 46 7.12 19.06 16.76
CA LEU A 46 6.29 18.66 15.62
C LEU A 46 5.79 17.22 15.81
N GLY A 47 4.52 17.02 15.53
CA GLY A 47 3.85 15.72 15.46
C GLY A 47 3.62 15.27 14.03
N ALA A 48 2.42 14.80 13.73
CA ALA A 48 2.03 14.33 12.40
C ALA A 48 2.07 15.46 11.34
N ALA A 49 2.51 15.10 10.12
CA ALA A 49 2.43 15.95 8.93
C ALA A 49 1.35 15.42 7.99
N VAL A 50 0.42 16.28 7.57
CA VAL A 50 -0.66 15.97 6.64
C VAL A 50 -0.52 16.86 5.41
N ARG A 51 -0.55 16.28 4.20
CA ARG A 51 -0.51 17.01 2.92
C ARG A 51 -1.77 16.72 2.12
N ILE A 52 -2.46 17.79 1.74
CA ILE A 52 -3.78 17.78 1.09
C ILE A 52 -3.66 18.46 -0.28
N ASP A 53 -4.08 17.79 -1.36
CA ASP A 53 -4.18 18.43 -2.68
C ASP A 53 -5.16 19.62 -2.63
N LEU A 54 -4.79 20.76 -3.21
CA LEU A 54 -5.72 21.87 -3.39
C LEU A 54 -6.74 21.51 -4.49
N PRO A 55 -8.04 21.78 -4.30
CA PRO A 55 -9.03 21.54 -5.34
C PRO A 55 -8.74 22.39 -6.57
N ARG A 56 -8.99 21.84 -7.77
CA ARG A 56 -8.91 22.60 -9.03
C ARG A 56 -10.09 23.57 -9.24
N GLY A 57 -11.13 23.45 -8.42
CA GLY A 57 -12.32 24.31 -8.42
C GLY A 57 -12.40 25.19 -7.17
N ALA A 58 -13.62 25.64 -6.82
CA ALA A 58 -13.83 26.54 -5.68
C ALA A 58 -13.50 25.91 -4.32
N LEU A 59 -12.87 26.71 -3.44
CA LEU A 59 -12.59 26.34 -2.04
C LEU A 59 -13.87 26.37 -1.20
N SER A 60 -14.43 25.20 -0.93
CA SER A 60 -15.63 25.02 -0.12
C SER A 60 -15.36 25.06 1.38
N GLY A 61 -16.36 25.40 2.20
CA GLY A 61 -16.26 25.27 3.66
C GLY A 61 -16.05 23.83 4.13
N ARG A 62 -16.57 22.85 3.38
CA ARG A 62 -16.34 21.42 3.64
C ARG A 62 -14.86 21.06 3.59
N PHE A 63 -14.12 21.54 2.58
CA PHE A 63 -12.68 21.32 2.45
C PHE A 63 -11.89 21.86 3.65
N LEU A 64 -12.25 23.05 4.16
CA LEU A 64 -11.60 23.64 5.35
C LEU A 64 -11.86 22.77 6.59
N SER A 65 -13.11 22.38 6.81
CA SER A 65 -13.50 21.55 7.95
C SER A 65 -12.81 20.18 7.90
N GLU A 66 -12.77 19.53 6.73
CA GLU A 66 -12.06 18.26 6.52
C GLU A 66 -10.55 18.40 6.78
N ALA A 67 -9.92 19.47 6.27
CA ALA A 67 -8.49 19.73 6.48
C ALA A 67 -8.14 19.88 7.98
N VAL A 68 -8.96 20.60 8.75
CA VAL A 68 -8.78 20.74 10.20
C VAL A 68 -9.02 19.42 10.94
N GLN A 69 -10.07 18.67 10.57
CA GLN A 69 -10.41 17.39 11.20
C GLN A 69 -9.35 16.30 11.00
N LEU A 70 -8.56 16.36 9.93
CA LEU A 70 -7.45 15.42 9.70
C LEU A 70 -6.35 15.51 10.77
N LEU A 71 -6.09 16.69 11.34
CA LEU A 71 -5.22 16.84 12.51
C LEU A 71 -5.98 16.69 13.84
N GLY A 72 -7.27 17.03 13.87
CA GLY A 72 -8.17 16.87 15.03
C GLY A 72 -8.25 15.46 15.61
N THR A 73 -7.76 14.43 14.91
CA THR A 73 -7.67 13.07 15.44
C THR A 73 -6.51 12.86 16.42
N ASP A 74 -5.45 13.68 16.37
CA ASP A 74 -4.38 13.66 17.36
C ASP A 74 -4.78 14.46 18.61
N ARG A 75 -5.28 13.75 19.62
CA ARG A 75 -5.70 14.36 20.89
C ARG A 75 -4.56 14.94 21.73
N GLN A 76 -3.30 14.78 21.32
CA GLN A 76 -2.14 15.37 22.00
C GLN A 76 -1.67 16.67 21.33
N ALA A 77 -2.22 17.03 20.17
CA ALA A 77 -1.89 18.27 19.50
C ALA A 77 -2.53 19.47 20.23
N ASP A 78 -1.78 20.57 20.34
CA ASP A 78 -2.20 21.83 20.97
C ASP A 78 -2.12 23.04 20.01
N GLY A 79 -1.87 22.76 18.73
CA GLY A 79 -1.87 23.72 17.63
C GLY A 79 -1.39 23.08 16.33
N MET A 80 -1.24 23.89 15.29
CA MET A 80 -0.64 23.45 14.03
C MET A 80 0.19 24.55 13.35
N LEU A 81 1.11 24.16 12.48
CA LEU A 81 1.71 25.05 11.47
C LEU A 81 1.09 24.78 10.10
N LEU A 82 1.02 25.82 9.27
CA LEU A 82 0.48 25.75 7.91
C LEU A 82 1.56 26.06 6.87
N VAL A 83 1.65 25.28 5.79
CA VAL A 83 2.38 25.65 4.58
C VAL A 83 1.49 25.49 3.36
N LEU A 84 1.22 26.58 2.66
CA LEU A 84 0.45 26.61 1.42
C LEU A 84 1.40 26.63 0.22
N TYR A 85 1.51 25.53 -0.50
CA TYR A 85 2.22 25.45 -1.78
C TYR A 85 1.26 25.76 -2.92
N ALA A 86 1.29 26.99 -3.43
CA ALA A 86 0.40 27.48 -4.47
C ALA A 86 1.15 28.49 -5.36
N PRO A 87 1.70 28.05 -6.53
CA PRO A 87 2.47 28.90 -7.43
C PRO A 87 1.79 30.22 -7.79
N GLU A 88 0.46 30.20 -7.94
CA GLU A 88 -0.39 31.34 -8.28
C GLU A 88 -0.81 32.23 -7.08
N ALA A 89 -0.60 31.79 -5.82
CA ALA A 89 -1.09 32.54 -4.66
C ALA A 89 -0.30 33.82 -4.38
N LEU A 90 0.89 33.98 -4.98
CA LEU A 90 1.75 35.16 -4.85
C LEU A 90 1.74 36.06 -6.08
N THR A 91 0.92 35.77 -7.10
CA THR A 91 0.95 36.48 -8.40
C THR A 91 -0.11 37.58 -8.56
N GLY A 92 -1.04 37.76 -7.62
CA GLY A 92 -2.00 38.87 -7.65
C GLY A 92 -2.94 38.91 -6.44
N PRO A 93 -3.46 40.10 -6.06
CA PRO A 93 -4.26 40.28 -4.85
C PRO A 93 -5.72 39.82 -5.00
N GLY A 94 -6.32 39.40 -3.89
CA GLY A 94 -7.73 39.04 -3.76
C GLY A 94 -8.07 37.60 -4.17
N GLY A 95 -7.07 36.76 -4.44
CA GLY A 95 -7.29 35.38 -4.87
C GLY A 95 -7.90 34.49 -3.77
N ALA A 96 -8.77 33.55 -4.15
CA ALA A 96 -9.36 32.61 -3.18
C ALA A 96 -8.31 31.78 -2.40
N LEU A 97 -7.15 31.53 -3.03
CA LEU A 97 -5.99 30.87 -2.41
C LEU A 97 -5.17 31.78 -1.50
N GLU A 98 -5.13 33.08 -1.75
CA GLU A 98 -4.47 34.07 -0.86
C GLU A 98 -5.22 34.14 0.48
N GLN A 99 -6.55 34.07 0.45
CA GLN A 99 -7.42 34.06 1.64
C GLN A 99 -7.52 32.69 2.34
N LEU A 100 -6.91 31.64 1.79
CA LEU A 100 -7.02 30.28 2.34
C LEU A 100 -6.38 30.14 3.74
N PRO A 101 -5.18 30.69 4.04
CA PRO A 101 -4.58 30.58 5.36
C PRO A 101 -5.45 31.21 6.47
N ASP A 102 -6.01 32.41 6.24
CA ASP A 102 -6.87 33.09 7.21
C ASP A 102 -8.16 32.30 7.46
N ARG A 103 -8.83 31.87 6.39
CA ARG A 103 -10.07 31.07 6.48
C ARG A 103 -9.85 29.73 7.18
N LEU A 104 -8.68 29.12 7.04
CA LEU A 104 -8.34 27.90 7.78
C LEU A 104 -7.98 28.20 9.24
N ALA A 105 -7.24 29.28 9.51
CA ALA A 105 -6.90 29.69 10.88
C ALA A 105 -8.15 29.99 11.73
N GLU A 106 -9.15 30.65 11.14
CA GLU A 106 -10.47 30.84 11.76
C GLU A 106 -11.16 29.52 12.11
N GLU A 107 -11.19 28.56 11.17
CA GLU A 107 -11.86 27.28 11.37
C GLU A 107 -11.13 26.41 12.41
N ALA A 108 -9.80 26.36 12.34
CA ALA A 108 -8.95 25.64 13.29
C ALA A 108 -9.01 26.23 14.71
N GLY A 109 -9.19 27.55 14.82
CA GLY A 109 -9.45 28.23 16.09
C GLY A 109 -10.75 27.77 16.77
N ARG A 110 -11.78 27.38 16.01
CA ARG A 110 -13.05 26.85 16.54
C ARG A 110 -12.93 25.41 17.06
N THR A 111 -11.92 24.66 16.66
CA THR A 111 -11.73 23.24 17.03
C THR A 111 -10.67 23.01 18.11
N GLY A 112 -10.11 24.06 18.70
CA GLY A 112 -9.08 23.96 19.74
C GLY A 112 -7.67 23.63 19.23
N LEU A 113 -7.43 23.66 17.91
CA LEU A 113 -6.13 23.46 17.28
C LEU A 113 -5.73 24.71 16.50
N PRO A 114 -5.43 25.85 17.16
CA PRO A 114 -5.12 27.09 16.46
C PRO A 114 -3.88 26.95 15.57
N VAL A 115 -3.94 27.55 14.37
CA VAL A 115 -2.75 27.77 13.54
C VAL A 115 -1.84 28.74 14.27
N ARG A 116 -0.59 28.33 14.55
CA ARG A 116 0.39 29.11 15.33
C ARG A 116 1.21 30.05 14.47
N ASP A 117 1.58 29.58 13.28
CA ASP A 117 2.22 30.35 12.21
C ASP A 117 1.95 29.63 10.88
N GLY A 118 2.19 30.30 9.77
CA GLY A 118 2.10 29.68 8.46
C GLY A 118 2.63 30.51 7.32
N TRP A 119 2.99 29.81 6.24
CA TRP A 119 3.73 30.37 5.12
C TRP A 119 3.09 29.98 3.79
N THR A 120 3.20 30.86 2.80
CA THR A 120 2.77 30.60 1.43
C THR A 120 4.00 30.55 0.54
N VAL A 121 4.11 29.47 -0.23
CA VAL A 121 5.18 29.18 -1.19
C VAL A 121 4.60 29.24 -2.59
N GLY A 122 4.99 30.27 -3.34
CA GLY A 122 4.62 30.49 -4.73
C GLY A 122 5.74 30.10 -5.70
N ALA A 123 5.67 30.61 -6.93
CA ALA A 123 6.66 30.29 -7.96
C ALA A 123 8.02 30.97 -7.68
N GLY A 124 8.92 30.28 -6.99
CA GLY A 124 10.28 30.76 -6.67
C GLY A 124 10.39 31.69 -5.46
N TYR A 125 9.28 32.00 -4.78
CA TYR A 125 9.22 32.89 -3.62
C TYR A 125 8.36 32.30 -2.50
N TRP A 126 8.65 32.68 -1.25
CA TRP A 126 7.85 32.34 -0.09
C TRP A 126 7.70 33.54 0.86
N ARG A 127 6.62 33.58 1.63
CA ARG A 127 6.36 34.61 2.66
C ARG A 127 5.56 34.03 3.82
N SER A 128 5.56 34.70 4.97
CA SER A 128 4.54 34.44 5.99
C SER A 128 3.16 34.81 5.43
N SER A 129 2.18 33.95 5.66
CA SER A 129 0.79 34.14 5.26
C SER A 129 0.08 35.18 6.14
N PHE A 130 0.53 35.34 7.38
CA PHE A 130 -0.10 36.19 8.40
C PHE A 130 0.63 37.52 8.62
N CYS A 131 1.72 37.77 7.89
CA CYS A 131 2.49 39.01 7.98
C CYS A 131 2.16 39.97 6.82
N ALA A 132 1.71 41.18 7.19
CA ALA A 132 1.42 42.29 6.28
C ALA A 132 2.48 43.42 6.32
N ASP A 133 3.53 43.29 7.13
CA ASP A 133 4.62 44.27 7.21
C ASP A 133 5.55 44.13 5.98
N PRO A 134 5.64 45.15 5.10
CA PRO A 134 6.45 45.10 3.89
C PRO A 134 7.96 45.10 4.15
N TYR A 135 8.42 45.49 5.35
CA TYR A 135 9.83 45.44 5.74
C TYR A 135 10.22 44.05 6.27
N CYS A 136 9.29 43.36 6.94
CA CYS A 136 9.48 41.97 7.39
C CYS A 136 9.32 40.96 6.24
N CYS A 137 8.28 41.15 5.42
CA CYS A 137 7.85 40.28 4.33
C CYS A 137 7.57 41.10 3.06
N PRO A 138 8.61 41.49 2.29
CA PRO A 138 8.45 42.21 1.03
C PRO A 138 7.70 41.37 -0.01
N LEU A 139 6.98 42.03 -0.93
CA LEU A 139 6.35 41.36 -2.08
C LEU A 139 7.38 41.07 -3.19
N PRO A 140 7.30 39.92 -3.91
CA PRO A 140 6.34 38.83 -3.71
C PRO A 140 6.67 37.91 -2.52
N GLY A 141 7.92 37.94 -2.03
CA GLY A 141 8.39 37.19 -0.88
C GLY A 141 9.92 37.18 -0.78
N ARG A 142 10.46 36.33 0.09
CA ARG A 142 11.86 35.90 0.07
C ARG A 142 12.03 34.80 -1.00
N PRO A 143 13.18 34.69 -1.68
CA PRO A 143 13.36 33.67 -2.70
C PRO A 143 13.46 32.26 -2.08
N THR A 144 12.94 31.24 -2.77
CA THR A 144 12.99 29.84 -2.29
C THR A 144 14.39 29.24 -2.35
N THR A 145 15.33 29.87 -3.07
CA THR A 145 16.76 29.50 -3.07
C THR A 145 17.38 29.57 -1.68
N ASP A 146 16.91 30.48 -0.83
CA ASP A 146 17.46 30.66 0.52
C ASP A 146 17.21 29.41 1.39
N LEU A 147 16.12 28.68 1.13
CA LEU A 147 15.76 27.43 1.82
C LEU A 147 16.80 26.33 1.63
N ALA A 148 17.55 26.34 0.52
CA ALA A 148 18.65 25.40 0.29
C ALA A 148 19.84 25.65 1.22
N SER A 149 19.96 26.84 1.81
CA SER A 149 20.99 27.18 2.79
C SER A 149 20.54 27.00 4.26
N ALA A 150 19.28 26.60 4.49
CA ALA A 150 18.77 26.33 5.83
C ALA A 150 19.56 25.20 6.50
N ALA A 151 20.07 25.46 7.70
CA ALA A 151 20.93 24.51 8.43
C ALA A 151 20.24 23.16 8.67
N LEU A 152 18.92 23.16 8.90
CA LEU A 152 18.14 21.92 9.03
C LEU A 152 18.08 21.12 7.72
N GLY A 153 17.90 21.77 6.58
CA GLY A 153 17.91 21.12 5.26
C GLY A 153 19.26 20.48 4.95
N ALA A 154 20.35 21.21 5.20
CA ALA A 154 21.71 20.70 5.01
C ALA A 154 22.00 19.47 5.91
N GLU A 155 21.58 19.49 7.17
CA GLU A 155 21.71 18.35 8.10
C GLU A 155 20.87 17.13 7.64
N LEU A 156 19.67 17.35 7.10
CA LEU A 156 18.83 16.27 6.55
C LEU A 156 19.47 15.60 5.33
N VAL A 157 20.04 16.40 4.42
CA VAL A 157 20.80 15.89 3.26
C VAL A 157 22.07 15.16 3.72
N PHE A 158 22.81 15.68 4.71
CA PHE A 158 23.96 15.01 5.30
C PHE A 158 23.60 13.65 5.94
N ARG A 159 22.41 13.54 6.54
CA ARG A 159 21.83 12.28 7.03
C ARG A 159 21.26 11.37 5.92
N GLY A 160 21.48 11.72 4.65
CA GLY A 160 21.07 10.91 3.49
C GLY A 160 19.62 11.09 3.03
N SER A 161 18.88 12.08 3.57
CA SER A 161 17.52 12.36 3.11
C SER A 161 17.53 13.16 1.81
N VAL A 162 16.88 12.63 0.77
CA VAL A 162 16.75 13.29 -0.54
C VAL A 162 15.29 13.28 -0.96
N ALA A 163 14.64 14.45 -0.86
CA ALA A 163 13.31 14.68 -1.40
C ALA A 163 13.36 14.62 -2.94
N ALA A 164 12.43 13.89 -3.57
CA ALA A 164 12.30 13.91 -5.02
C ALA A 164 11.60 15.20 -5.49
N GLU A 165 11.76 15.55 -6.77
CA GLU A 165 11.09 16.73 -7.34
C GLU A 165 9.56 16.61 -7.33
N THR A 166 9.03 15.39 -7.56
CA THR A 166 7.59 15.14 -7.66
C THR A 166 7.15 13.87 -6.94
N VAL A 167 5.86 13.77 -6.66
CA VAL A 167 5.21 12.54 -6.12
C VAL A 167 5.50 11.33 -7.02
N ALA A 168 5.44 11.52 -8.34
CA ALA A 168 5.67 10.47 -9.32
C ALA A 168 7.12 9.96 -9.31
N HIS A 169 8.09 10.87 -9.23
CA HIS A 169 9.50 10.49 -9.09
C HIS A 169 9.74 9.74 -7.78
N ALA A 170 9.23 10.25 -6.64
CA ALA A 170 9.39 9.57 -5.34
C ALA A 170 8.79 8.15 -5.34
N LEU A 171 7.57 8.00 -5.88
CA LEU A 171 6.90 6.71 -5.96
C LEU A 171 7.61 5.75 -6.93
N GLY A 172 8.04 6.24 -8.10
CA GLY A 172 8.76 5.44 -9.09
C GLY A 172 10.06 4.85 -8.54
N ARG A 173 10.84 5.64 -7.77
CA ARG A 173 12.01 5.12 -7.05
C ARG A 173 11.62 4.07 -6.02
N GLU A 174 10.63 4.33 -5.17
CA GLU A 174 10.24 3.41 -4.10
C GLU A 174 9.71 2.07 -4.66
N LEU A 175 8.95 2.09 -5.76
CA LEU A 175 8.52 0.88 -6.46
C LEU A 175 9.71 0.12 -7.07
N ALA A 176 10.65 0.82 -7.71
CA ALA A 176 11.85 0.20 -8.26
C ALA A 176 12.73 -0.44 -7.18
N GLU A 177 12.96 0.25 -6.06
CA GLU A 177 13.69 -0.26 -4.90
C GLU A 177 12.96 -1.43 -4.22
N ALA A 178 11.63 -1.34 -4.06
CA ALA A 178 10.82 -2.40 -3.45
C ALA A 178 10.86 -3.69 -4.29
N ALA A 179 10.78 -3.58 -5.61
CA ALA A 179 10.93 -4.70 -6.52
C ALA A 179 12.35 -5.28 -6.52
N ALA A 180 13.38 -4.43 -6.52
CA ALA A 180 14.79 -4.84 -6.52
C ALA A 180 15.22 -5.59 -5.24
N ARG A 181 14.47 -5.45 -4.13
CA ARG A 181 14.67 -6.24 -2.90
C ARG A 181 14.28 -7.72 -3.06
N LEU A 182 13.54 -8.09 -4.11
CA LEU A 182 13.21 -9.49 -4.40
C LEU A 182 14.25 -10.09 -5.35
N ARG A 183 15.07 -10.99 -4.82
CA ARG A 183 16.06 -11.75 -5.60
C ARG A 183 15.37 -12.83 -6.43
N ALA A 184 16.03 -13.26 -7.50
CA ALA A 184 15.61 -14.40 -8.32
C ALA A 184 15.29 -15.63 -7.44
N PRO A 185 14.33 -16.48 -7.84
CA PRO A 185 13.91 -17.63 -7.04
C PRO A 185 15.08 -18.62 -6.86
N GLY A 186 15.60 -18.68 -5.64
CA GLY A 186 16.51 -19.72 -5.17
C GLY A 186 15.80 -20.78 -4.32
N PRO A 187 16.50 -21.89 -3.98
CA PRO A 187 15.99 -22.87 -3.01
C PRO A 187 15.72 -22.19 -1.67
N ASP A 188 14.59 -22.49 -1.02
CA ASP A 188 14.32 -21.90 0.30
C ASP A 188 15.22 -22.57 1.35
N PRO A 189 15.97 -21.82 2.17
CA PRO A 189 16.71 -22.38 3.29
C PRO A 189 15.82 -23.17 4.27
N ALA A 190 14.52 -22.85 4.36
CA ALA A 190 13.57 -23.58 5.20
C ALA A 190 13.02 -24.87 4.56
N GLU A 191 13.07 -25.05 3.24
CA GLU A 191 12.74 -26.33 2.58
C GLU A 191 13.74 -27.44 2.96
N HIS A 192 14.94 -27.05 3.41
CA HIS A 192 16.02 -27.94 3.85
C HIS A 192 16.05 -28.16 5.37
N GLY A 193 14.99 -27.77 6.08
CA GLY A 193 14.85 -27.96 7.53
C GLY A 193 14.65 -29.43 7.92
N ALA A 194 15.76 -30.17 8.02
CA ALA A 194 15.96 -31.52 8.58
C ALA A 194 14.93 -32.61 8.18
N PRO A 195 15.37 -33.79 7.67
CA PRO A 195 14.46 -34.90 7.47
C PRO A 195 13.90 -35.36 8.83
N VAL A 196 12.65 -35.02 9.10
CA VAL A 196 11.86 -35.68 10.14
C VAL A 196 11.74 -37.13 9.72
N GLN A 197 12.57 -38.00 10.32
CA GLN A 197 12.40 -39.44 10.20
C GLN A 197 10.95 -39.74 10.59
N PRO A 198 10.17 -40.45 9.76
CA PRO A 198 8.81 -40.80 10.11
C PRO A 198 8.87 -41.68 11.37
N ALA A 199 8.46 -41.11 12.51
CA ALA A 199 8.19 -41.89 13.70
C ALA A 199 7.16 -42.96 13.31
N ALA A 200 7.50 -44.23 13.56
CA ALA A 200 6.71 -45.35 13.09
C ALA A 200 5.27 -45.27 13.63
N ALA A 201 4.33 -44.86 12.78
CA ALA A 201 2.92 -44.92 13.08
C ALA A 201 2.49 -46.39 13.09
N GLY A 202 1.87 -46.82 14.20
CA GLY A 202 1.16 -48.09 14.23
C GLY A 202 -0.01 -48.10 13.24
N PRO A 203 -0.50 -49.28 12.83
CA PRO A 203 -1.55 -49.39 11.82
C PRO A 203 -2.89 -48.83 12.33
N ASP A 204 -3.46 -47.89 11.57
CA ASP A 204 -4.81 -47.37 11.78
C ASP A 204 -5.80 -48.15 10.86
N PRO A 205 -6.80 -48.86 11.40
CA PRO A 205 -7.59 -49.83 10.64
C PRO A 205 -8.80 -49.20 9.93
N ALA A 206 -8.57 -48.43 8.86
CA ALA A 206 -9.64 -47.92 7.99
C ALA A 206 -9.17 -47.65 6.54
N ALA A 207 -8.60 -48.65 5.86
CA ALA A 207 -8.17 -48.55 4.48
C ALA A 207 -8.67 -49.74 3.63
N GLU A 208 -9.88 -49.60 3.07
CA GLU A 208 -10.38 -50.53 2.05
C GLU A 208 -10.33 -49.91 0.64
N HIS A 209 -9.52 -50.55 -0.21
CA HIS A 209 -9.66 -50.63 -1.66
C HIS A 209 -9.58 -49.33 -2.50
N GLY A 210 -8.36 -48.82 -2.65
CA GLY A 210 -7.93 -48.04 -3.82
C GLY A 210 -6.47 -48.36 -4.17
N ALA A 211 -6.22 -48.98 -5.32
CA ALA A 211 -4.87 -49.40 -5.72
C ALA A 211 -3.96 -48.19 -6.00
N PRO A 212 -2.66 -48.24 -5.66
CA PRO A 212 -1.75 -47.11 -5.87
C PRO A 212 -1.47 -46.89 -7.36
N VAL A 213 -2.03 -45.81 -7.92
CA VAL A 213 -1.64 -45.31 -9.24
C VAL A 213 -0.26 -44.68 -9.12
N GLN A 214 0.73 -45.28 -9.76
CA GLN A 214 2.06 -44.68 -9.89
C GLN A 214 1.97 -43.42 -10.78
N PRO A 215 2.64 -42.31 -10.44
CA PRO A 215 2.71 -41.16 -11.34
C PRO A 215 3.47 -41.58 -12.61
N ALA A 216 2.82 -41.43 -13.76
CA ALA A 216 3.45 -41.69 -15.05
C ALA A 216 4.66 -40.77 -15.22
N ALA A 217 5.83 -41.36 -15.52
CA ALA A 217 7.03 -40.58 -15.79
C ALA A 217 6.80 -39.67 -17.01
N ALA A 218 7.00 -38.36 -16.83
CA ALA A 218 7.00 -37.43 -17.95
C ALA A 218 8.17 -37.77 -18.88
N GLY A 219 7.87 -38.02 -20.15
CA GLY A 219 8.89 -38.23 -21.18
C GLY A 219 9.73 -36.95 -21.39
N PRO A 220 10.97 -37.09 -21.88
CA PRO A 220 11.94 -35.98 -21.93
C PRO A 220 11.59 -34.84 -22.92
N ASP A 221 10.55 -35.02 -23.76
CA ASP A 221 10.24 -34.13 -24.89
C ASP A 221 8.90 -33.37 -24.74
N ALA A 222 8.40 -33.17 -23.52
CA ALA A 222 7.26 -32.28 -23.30
C ALA A 222 7.68 -30.81 -23.59
N PRO A 223 7.03 -30.08 -24.51
CA PRO A 223 7.37 -28.68 -24.75
C PRO A 223 7.15 -27.86 -23.48
N ALA A 224 8.04 -26.91 -23.21
CA ALA A 224 7.99 -26.04 -22.02
C ALA A 224 6.69 -25.23 -22.01
N GLY A 225 5.67 -25.78 -21.34
CA GLY A 225 4.28 -25.43 -21.57
C GLY A 225 3.86 -24.08 -20.98
N GLU A 226 2.86 -23.47 -21.61
CA GLU A 226 2.13 -22.34 -21.04
C GLU A 226 1.64 -22.68 -19.63
N HIS A 227 1.76 -21.73 -18.70
CA HIS A 227 1.35 -21.96 -17.33
C HIS A 227 -0.17 -22.26 -17.25
N PRO A 228 -0.63 -23.32 -16.54
CA PRO A 228 -2.04 -23.74 -16.49
C PRO A 228 -3.01 -22.77 -15.79
N ALA A 229 -2.61 -21.51 -15.57
CA ALA A 229 -3.44 -20.44 -15.01
C ALA A 229 -4.80 -20.28 -15.74
N GLY A 230 -4.86 -20.56 -17.03
CA GLY A 230 -6.10 -20.56 -17.81
C GLY A 230 -7.16 -21.53 -17.29
N LEU A 231 -6.77 -22.67 -16.70
CA LEU A 231 -7.70 -23.67 -16.15
C LEU A 231 -8.53 -23.12 -14.97
N PHE A 232 -8.01 -22.14 -14.24
CA PHE A 232 -8.66 -21.54 -13.07
C PHE A 232 -9.68 -20.45 -13.42
N ARG A 233 -9.76 -20.04 -14.70
CA ARG A 233 -10.72 -19.04 -15.16
C ARG A 233 -12.15 -19.51 -14.89
N GLY A 234 -12.90 -18.73 -14.12
CA GLY A 234 -14.26 -19.06 -13.67
C GLY A 234 -14.32 -19.83 -12.34
N TRP A 235 -13.22 -20.41 -11.87
CA TRP A 235 -13.18 -21.23 -10.65
C TRP A 235 -12.66 -20.50 -9.41
N TRP A 236 -12.20 -19.25 -9.56
CA TRP A 236 -11.60 -18.46 -8.48
C TRP A 236 -12.45 -18.23 -7.23
N GLN A 237 -13.79 -18.34 -7.35
CA GLN A 237 -14.72 -18.18 -6.23
C GLN A 237 -15.07 -19.51 -5.55
N HIS A 238 -14.64 -20.64 -6.12
CA HIS A 238 -14.91 -21.94 -5.53
C HIS A 238 -14.12 -22.11 -4.23
N ALA A 239 -14.78 -22.52 -3.14
CA ALA A 239 -14.20 -22.51 -1.79
C ALA A 239 -12.83 -23.23 -1.70
N VAL A 240 -12.71 -24.39 -2.33
CA VAL A 240 -11.45 -25.16 -2.42
C VAL A 240 -10.37 -24.40 -3.21
N VAL A 241 -10.72 -23.85 -4.37
CA VAL A 241 -9.77 -23.17 -5.27
C VAL A 241 -9.27 -21.89 -4.64
N LEU A 242 -10.19 -21.06 -4.11
CA LEU A 242 -9.84 -19.81 -3.42
C LEU A 242 -8.91 -20.08 -2.23
N ARG A 243 -9.19 -21.09 -1.41
CA ARG A 243 -8.36 -21.47 -0.27
C ARG A 243 -6.93 -21.83 -0.69
N HIS A 244 -6.76 -22.59 -1.77
CA HIS A 244 -5.45 -22.92 -2.31
C HIS A 244 -4.73 -21.71 -2.93
N VAL A 245 -5.44 -20.85 -3.68
CA VAL A 245 -4.87 -19.63 -4.28
C VAL A 245 -4.44 -18.63 -3.21
N LEU A 246 -5.23 -18.39 -2.17
CA LEU A 246 -4.83 -17.52 -1.06
C LEU A 246 -3.70 -18.15 -0.21
N GLY A 247 -3.61 -19.47 -0.12
CA GLY A 247 -2.45 -20.15 0.46
C GLY A 247 -1.18 -20.08 -0.41
N ALA A 248 -1.31 -19.97 -1.73
CA ALA A 248 -0.20 -19.66 -2.62
C ALA A 248 0.27 -18.20 -2.43
N TRP A 249 -0.67 -17.25 -2.29
CA TRP A 249 -0.36 -15.87 -1.89
C TRP A 249 0.32 -15.80 -0.51
N GLU A 250 -0.10 -16.63 0.45
CA GLU A 250 0.53 -16.73 1.78
C GLU A 250 1.99 -17.18 1.67
N THR A 251 2.24 -18.19 0.84
CA THR A 251 3.59 -18.70 0.55
C THR A 251 4.45 -17.64 -0.14
N ALA A 252 3.89 -16.92 -1.12
CA ALA A 252 4.56 -15.83 -1.82
C ALA A 252 4.91 -14.67 -0.88
N LEU A 253 4.00 -14.27 0.01
CA LEU A 253 4.26 -13.27 1.05
C LEU A 253 5.40 -13.74 1.97
N ASN A 254 5.35 -14.98 2.48
CA ASN A 254 6.39 -15.52 3.36
C ASN A 254 7.77 -15.59 2.67
N ARG A 255 7.84 -15.89 1.36
CA ARG A 255 9.08 -15.84 0.56
C ARG A 255 9.57 -14.40 0.32
N ALA A 256 8.66 -13.48 -0.01
CA ALA A 256 9.00 -12.08 -0.25
C ALA A 256 9.45 -11.33 1.02
N ALA A 257 8.98 -11.75 2.19
CA ALA A 257 9.51 -11.28 3.49
C ALA A 257 11.00 -11.64 3.67
N ARG A 258 11.47 -12.71 3.02
CA ARG A 258 12.88 -13.16 2.99
C ARG A 258 13.67 -12.59 1.80
N GLY A 259 13.07 -11.68 1.03
CA GLY A 259 13.68 -11.10 -0.17
C GLY A 259 13.85 -12.11 -1.31
N LEU A 260 12.93 -13.06 -1.46
CA LEU A 260 12.88 -14.04 -2.54
C LEU A 260 11.62 -13.82 -3.39
N ALA A 261 11.78 -13.78 -4.71
CA ALA A 261 10.65 -13.78 -5.63
C ALA A 261 9.91 -15.15 -5.63
N PRO A 262 8.64 -15.18 -6.04
CA PRO A 262 7.94 -16.43 -6.37
C PRO A 262 8.63 -17.21 -7.49
N ALA A 263 8.42 -18.52 -7.56
CA ALA A 263 8.84 -19.29 -8.73
C ALA A 263 8.04 -18.86 -9.97
N PRO A 264 8.54 -19.03 -11.21
CA PRO A 264 7.86 -18.55 -12.41
C PRO A 264 6.43 -19.10 -12.60
N ALA A 265 6.20 -20.35 -12.21
CA ALA A 265 4.87 -20.96 -12.22
C ALA A 265 3.92 -20.27 -11.23
N ASP A 266 4.32 -20.18 -9.95
CA ASP A 266 3.54 -19.47 -8.93
C ASP A 266 3.27 -18.02 -9.35
N ALA A 267 4.27 -17.31 -9.87
CA ALA A 267 4.12 -15.94 -10.35
C ALA A 267 3.01 -15.81 -11.42
N ALA A 268 2.94 -16.73 -12.37
CA ALA A 268 1.91 -16.75 -13.40
C ALA A 268 0.51 -17.09 -12.82
N LEU A 269 0.41 -18.01 -11.85
CA LEU A 269 -0.83 -18.28 -11.14
C LEU A 269 -1.32 -17.05 -10.35
N LEU A 270 -0.43 -16.44 -9.59
CA LEU A 270 -0.71 -15.29 -8.73
C LEU A 270 -1.15 -14.09 -9.58
N ALA A 271 -0.41 -13.76 -10.64
CA ALA A 271 -0.78 -12.71 -11.59
C ALA A 271 -2.16 -12.97 -12.23
N ALA A 272 -2.42 -14.19 -12.71
CA ALA A 272 -3.72 -14.54 -13.28
C ALA A 272 -4.87 -14.48 -12.27
N SER A 273 -4.59 -14.75 -10.99
CA SER A 273 -5.59 -14.69 -9.92
C SER A 273 -6.05 -13.26 -9.63
N LEU A 274 -5.25 -12.23 -9.92
CA LEU A 274 -5.63 -10.81 -9.74
C LEU A 274 -6.77 -10.36 -10.67
N ALA A 275 -7.03 -11.08 -11.77
CA ALA A 275 -8.22 -10.88 -12.59
C ALA A 275 -9.53 -11.28 -11.86
N SER A 276 -9.45 -12.08 -10.79
CA SER A 276 -10.59 -12.36 -9.93
C SER A 276 -10.81 -11.24 -8.92
N ARG A 277 -11.99 -10.60 -8.98
CA ARG A 277 -12.43 -9.62 -7.97
C ARG A 277 -12.28 -10.16 -6.55
N THR A 278 -12.71 -11.40 -6.31
CA THR A 278 -12.64 -12.02 -4.98
C THR A 278 -11.20 -12.21 -4.48
N VAL A 279 -10.27 -12.68 -5.32
CA VAL A 279 -8.86 -12.87 -4.89
C VAL A 279 -8.19 -11.52 -4.68
N ARG A 280 -8.33 -10.62 -5.65
CA ARG A 280 -7.78 -9.26 -5.63
C ARG A 280 -8.24 -8.48 -4.39
N ASP A 281 -9.52 -8.55 -4.05
CA ASP A 281 -10.09 -7.80 -2.92
C ASP A 281 -9.75 -8.44 -1.56
N LEU A 282 -9.43 -9.75 -1.55
CA LEU A 282 -8.98 -10.46 -0.33
C LEU A 282 -7.49 -10.34 -0.06
N LEU A 283 -6.63 -10.17 -1.08
CA LEU A 283 -5.19 -10.02 -0.91
C LEU A 283 -4.77 -8.91 0.08
N PRO A 284 -5.26 -7.65 -0.02
CA PRO A 284 -4.91 -6.60 0.95
C PRO A 284 -5.40 -6.93 2.37
N VAL A 285 -6.52 -7.64 2.51
CA VAL A 285 -7.04 -8.09 3.81
C VAL A 285 -6.21 -9.23 4.38
N GLN A 286 -5.82 -10.22 3.57
CA GLN A 286 -4.88 -11.27 3.97
C GLN A 286 -3.53 -10.70 4.42
N ALA A 287 -3.03 -9.67 3.72
CA ALA A 287 -1.81 -8.98 4.12
C ALA A 287 -2.01 -8.20 5.44
N ALA A 288 -3.13 -7.48 5.60
CA ALA A 288 -3.37 -6.66 6.79
C ALA A 288 -3.74 -7.44 8.07
N VAL A 289 -4.46 -8.56 7.95
CA VAL A 289 -5.02 -9.30 9.12
C VAL A 289 -4.79 -10.82 9.10
N GLY A 290 -4.08 -11.33 8.08
CA GLY A 290 -3.75 -12.75 7.93
C GLY A 290 -4.76 -13.58 7.14
N LEU A 291 -4.32 -14.76 6.70
CA LEU A 291 -5.07 -15.68 5.83
C LEU A 291 -6.40 -16.15 6.44
N ILE A 292 -6.42 -16.52 7.73
CA ILE A 292 -7.61 -17.10 8.37
C ILE A 292 -8.74 -16.06 8.55
N PRO A 293 -8.48 -14.82 9.04
CA PRO A 293 -9.51 -13.79 9.07
C PRO A 293 -9.99 -13.39 7.67
N ALA A 294 -9.11 -13.33 6.66
CA ALA A 294 -9.51 -13.06 5.28
C ALA A 294 -10.47 -14.11 4.71
N LEU A 295 -10.18 -15.41 4.91
CA LEU A 295 -11.06 -16.51 4.49
C LEU A 295 -12.41 -16.48 5.20
N ARG A 296 -12.44 -16.27 6.52
CA ARG A 296 -13.69 -16.10 7.29
C ARG A 296 -14.48 -14.87 6.85
N GLY A 297 -13.80 -13.78 6.50
CA GLY A 297 -14.41 -12.59 5.93
C GLY A 297 -15.04 -12.84 4.55
N ALA A 298 -14.41 -13.67 3.71
CA ALA A 298 -14.96 -14.08 2.41
C ALA A 298 -16.23 -14.95 2.55
N GLU A 299 -16.20 -15.89 3.48
CA GLU A 299 -17.33 -16.77 3.83
C GLU A 299 -18.52 -15.95 4.39
N ALA A 300 -18.27 -15.10 5.38
CA ALA A 300 -19.28 -14.22 5.97
C ALA A 300 -19.85 -13.18 4.99
N ALA A 301 -19.10 -12.82 3.94
CA ALA A 301 -19.55 -11.95 2.85
C ALA A 301 -20.24 -12.70 1.70
N GLY A 302 -20.40 -14.04 1.79
CA GLY A 302 -21.05 -14.85 0.75
C GLY A 302 -20.28 -14.91 -0.58
N LEU A 303 -18.94 -14.76 -0.55
CA LEU A 303 -18.09 -14.75 -1.74
C LEU A 303 -17.65 -16.15 -2.20
N LEU A 304 -17.99 -17.19 -1.44
CA LEU A 304 -17.63 -18.57 -1.72
C LEU A 304 -18.74 -19.30 -2.48
N VAL A 305 -18.34 -20.13 -3.44
CA VAL A 305 -19.21 -21.07 -4.16
C VAL A 305 -18.77 -22.50 -3.85
N ASP A 306 -19.71 -23.38 -3.59
CA ASP A 306 -19.48 -24.81 -3.38
C ASP A 306 -19.98 -25.65 -4.57
N GLY A 307 -19.38 -26.83 -4.76
CA GLY A 307 -19.76 -27.76 -5.80
C GLY A 307 -18.66 -28.77 -6.16
N PRO A 308 -18.87 -29.59 -7.20
CA PRO A 308 -17.82 -30.42 -7.77
C PRO A 308 -16.84 -29.57 -8.60
N VAL A 309 -15.55 -29.69 -8.30
CA VAL A 309 -14.46 -29.08 -9.08
C VAL A 309 -13.96 -30.08 -10.13
N PRO A 310 -13.75 -29.68 -11.40
CA PRO A 310 -13.18 -30.55 -12.41
C PRO A 310 -11.82 -31.12 -11.98
N ALA A 311 -11.59 -32.42 -12.24
CA ALA A 311 -10.34 -33.09 -11.87
C ALA A 311 -9.09 -32.37 -12.43
N ALA A 312 -9.17 -31.81 -13.64
CA ALA A 312 -8.07 -31.02 -14.22
C ALA A 312 -7.70 -29.77 -13.40
N VAL A 313 -8.67 -29.12 -12.76
CA VAL A 313 -8.43 -27.96 -11.88
C VAL A 313 -7.83 -28.45 -10.55
N LEU A 314 -8.37 -29.53 -9.97
CA LEU A 314 -7.88 -30.11 -8.73
C LEU A 314 -6.41 -30.59 -8.83
N MET A 315 -6.07 -31.27 -9.92
CA MET A 315 -4.72 -31.80 -10.17
C MET A 315 -3.66 -30.72 -10.43
N ASN A 316 -4.07 -29.48 -10.73
CA ASN A 316 -3.18 -28.34 -10.95
C ASN A 316 -3.20 -27.34 -9.78
N LEU A 317 -3.93 -27.61 -8.68
CA LEU A 317 -3.97 -26.71 -7.53
C LEU A 317 -2.56 -26.47 -6.97
N PRO A 318 -2.22 -25.23 -6.56
CA PRO A 318 -0.92 -24.95 -5.97
C PRO A 318 -0.74 -25.79 -4.70
N ALA A 319 0.47 -26.33 -4.55
CA ALA A 319 0.85 -27.09 -3.38
C ALA A 319 0.88 -26.17 -2.16
N LEU A 320 0.14 -26.54 -1.11
CA LEU A 320 0.14 -25.80 0.16
C LEU A 320 1.23 -26.37 1.08
N PRO A 321 2.13 -25.53 1.63
CA PRO A 321 3.03 -25.89 2.72
C PRO A 321 2.29 -26.56 3.90
N ALA A 322 2.98 -27.44 4.63
CA ALA A 322 2.35 -28.29 5.65
C ALA A 322 1.78 -27.48 6.82
N ASP A 323 2.43 -26.38 7.19
CA ASP A 323 1.99 -25.38 8.15
C ASP A 323 0.73 -24.64 7.69
N VAL A 324 0.72 -24.10 6.46
CA VAL A 324 -0.45 -23.43 5.85
C VAL A 324 -1.64 -24.40 5.79
N ARG A 325 -1.40 -25.63 5.35
CA ARG A 325 -2.40 -26.71 5.29
C ARG A 325 -2.95 -27.06 6.68
N THR A 326 -2.10 -27.06 7.70
CA THR A 326 -2.51 -27.33 9.09
C THR A 326 -3.33 -26.18 9.67
N ALA A 327 -2.89 -24.92 9.49
CA ALA A 327 -3.65 -23.74 9.89
C ALA A 327 -5.04 -23.70 9.26
N LEU A 328 -5.15 -24.02 7.96
CA LEU A 328 -6.43 -24.11 7.25
C LEU A 328 -7.34 -25.23 7.76
N ARG A 329 -6.80 -26.40 8.12
CA ARG A 329 -7.58 -27.49 8.74
C ARG A 329 -8.09 -27.10 10.13
N VAL A 330 -7.24 -26.52 10.97
CA VAL A 330 -7.62 -26.06 12.33
C VAL A 330 -8.71 -24.98 12.24
N ALA A 331 -8.58 -24.04 11.29
CA ALA A 331 -9.57 -22.99 11.07
C ALA A 331 -10.95 -23.52 10.64
N ALA A 332 -10.98 -24.61 9.86
CA ALA A 332 -12.21 -25.29 9.43
C ALA A 332 -12.80 -26.21 10.52
N GLY A 333 -11.95 -26.95 11.26
CA GLY A 333 -12.37 -27.85 12.33
C GLY A 333 -12.96 -27.15 13.56
N GLY A 334 -12.61 -25.88 13.80
CA GLY A 334 -13.22 -25.04 14.84
C GLY A 334 -14.65 -24.58 14.54
N GLY A 335 -15.31 -25.11 13.50
CA GLY A 335 -16.58 -24.64 12.95
C GLY A 335 -17.77 -25.59 13.04
N THR A 336 -17.64 -26.78 13.65
CA THR A 336 -18.77 -27.71 13.86
C THR A 336 -18.68 -28.44 15.20
N GLY A 337 -19.28 -27.87 16.24
CA GLY A 337 -19.57 -28.60 17.48
C GLY A 337 -20.80 -29.50 17.30
N ALA A 338 -20.64 -30.59 16.56
CA ALA A 338 -21.67 -31.60 16.35
C ALA A 338 -21.13 -32.98 16.76
N ASP A 339 -21.14 -33.26 18.07
CA ASP A 339 -21.14 -34.61 18.60
C ASP A 339 -21.88 -34.66 19.95
N GLY A 340 -22.63 -35.74 20.18
CA GLY A 340 -23.65 -35.81 21.23
C GLY A 340 -23.09 -36.09 22.63
N GLY A 341 -23.48 -35.27 23.62
CA GLY A 341 -22.93 -35.36 24.98
C GLY A 341 -23.76 -34.76 26.13
N GLY A 342 -25.09 -34.78 26.05
CA GLY A 342 -25.98 -34.47 27.18
C GLY A 342 -26.08 -32.99 27.62
N PRO A 343 -27.13 -32.60 28.38
CA PRO A 343 -27.38 -31.21 28.74
C PRO A 343 -26.61 -30.78 30.00
N VAL A 344 -25.31 -30.48 29.87
CA VAL A 344 -24.57 -29.78 30.94
C VAL A 344 -24.95 -28.30 30.94
N ARG A 345 -25.79 -27.89 31.90
CA ARG A 345 -26.14 -26.48 32.15
C ARG A 345 -24.96 -25.71 32.77
N GLY A 346 -23.93 -25.44 31.98
CA GLY A 346 -22.87 -24.49 32.33
C GLY A 346 -23.32 -23.06 32.04
N GLN A 347 -23.78 -22.32 33.05
CA GLN A 347 -24.01 -20.88 32.94
C GLN A 347 -22.67 -20.12 32.99
N GLY A 348 -21.95 -20.15 31.87
CA GLY A 348 -20.85 -19.24 31.57
C GLY A 348 -21.10 -18.63 30.21
N ALA A 349 -21.39 -17.34 30.15
CA ALA A 349 -21.43 -16.65 28.86
C ALA A 349 -20.05 -16.79 28.19
N PRO A 350 -19.96 -17.15 26.89
CA PRO A 350 -18.69 -17.17 26.20
C PRO A 350 -18.06 -15.80 26.33
N VAL A 351 -16.87 -15.70 26.94
CA VAL A 351 -16.09 -14.47 26.89
C VAL A 351 -15.85 -14.19 25.40
N PRO A 352 -16.38 -13.11 24.82
CA PRO A 352 -16.24 -12.89 23.41
C PRO A 352 -14.76 -12.61 23.13
N GLY A 353 -14.11 -13.54 22.44
CA GLY A 353 -12.80 -13.28 21.84
C GLY A 353 -12.88 -12.06 20.91
N PRO A 354 -11.75 -11.41 20.61
CA PRO A 354 -11.73 -10.23 19.77
C PRO A 354 -12.46 -10.52 18.44
N ARG A 355 -13.49 -9.72 18.14
CA ARG A 355 -14.26 -9.81 16.89
C ARG A 355 -13.29 -9.68 15.73
N LEU A 356 -13.25 -10.70 14.86
CA LEU A 356 -12.52 -10.63 13.60
C LEU A 356 -13.10 -9.49 12.74
N PRO A 357 -12.25 -8.69 12.09
CA PRO A 357 -12.73 -7.59 11.26
C PRO A 357 -13.43 -8.11 10.00
N GLY A 358 -14.49 -7.40 9.59
CA GLY A 358 -15.16 -7.68 8.33
C GLY A 358 -14.29 -7.26 7.13
N LEU A 359 -14.43 -7.98 6.01
CA LEU A 359 -13.76 -7.66 4.74
C LEU A 359 -13.94 -6.17 4.36
N GLY A 360 -15.18 -5.67 4.43
CA GLY A 360 -15.49 -4.27 4.18
C GLY A 360 -14.91 -3.30 5.22
N GLU A 361 -14.82 -3.69 6.49
CA GLU A 361 -14.25 -2.86 7.55
C GLU A 361 -12.74 -2.61 7.32
N VAL A 362 -12.02 -3.63 6.86
CA VAL A 362 -10.61 -3.49 6.47
C VAL A 362 -10.49 -2.68 5.18
N LEU A 363 -11.17 -3.08 4.09
CA LEU A 363 -11.02 -2.41 2.79
C LEU A 363 -11.39 -0.92 2.82
N THR A 364 -12.38 -0.52 3.64
CA THR A 364 -12.82 0.88 3.79
C THR A 364 -12.15 1.62 4.96
N GLY A 365 -11.19 1.00 5.65
CA GLY A 365 -10.42 1.65 6.71
C GLY A 365 -11.23 1.94 7.98
N GLN A 366 -12.35 1.25 8.17
CA GLN A 366 -13.25 1.41 9.33
C GLN A 366 -12.88 0.51 10.51
N TRP A 367 -11.95 -0.44 10.31
CA TRP A 367 -11.41 -1.26 11.39
C TRP A 367 -10.49 -0.47 12.33
N ASP A 368 -10.65 -0.68 13.64
CA ASP A 368 -9.95 0.04 14.71
C ASP A 368 -8.63 -0.62 15.18
N GLY A 369 -8.26 -1.78 14.65
CA GLY A 369 -7.03 -2.50 15.00
C GLY A 369 -5.80 -2.05 14.19
N ALA A 370 -4.65 -2.65 14.50
CA ALA A 370 -3.39 -2.40 13.78
C ALA A 370 -3.23 -3.41 12.63
N PRO A 371 -3.06 -2.96 11.37
CA PRO A 371 -2.63 -3.82 10.28
C PRO A 371 -1.24 -4.41 10.53
N ASP A 372 -1.00 -5.63 10.02
CA ASP A 372 0.36 -6.17 9.92
C ASP A 372 1.15 -5.41 8.84
N TRP A 373 1.89 -4.39 9.29
CA TRP A 373 2.68 -3.53 8.41
C TRP A 373 3.84 -4.28 7.73
N GLY A 374 4.45 -5.27 8.40
CA GLY A 374 5.51 -6.09 7.80
C GLY A 374 4.99 -6.92 6.62
N ARG A 375 3.77 -7.46 6.73
CA ARG A 375 3.07 -8.13 5.63
C ARG A 375 2.60 -7.19 4.54
N LEU A 376 2.04 -6.03 4.88
CA LEU A 376 1.63 -5.04 3.87
C LEU A 376 2.82 -4.48 3.09
N ASP A 377 3.96 -4.25 3.74
CA ASP A 377 5.21 -3.85 3.09
C ASP A 377 5.77 -4.97 2.20
N THR A 378 5.51 -6.22 2.56
CA THR A 378 5.84 -7.39 1.73
C THR A 378 4.90 -7.55 0.52
N ALA A 379 3.60 -7.31 0.71
CA ALA A 379 2.63 -7.27 -0.39
C ALA A 379 2.95 -6.15 -1.38
N PHE A 380 3.36 -4.98 -0.89
CA PHE A 380 3.83 -3.87 -1.72
C PHE A 380 5.07 -4.24 -2.54
N ARG A 381 6.07 -4.92 -1.95
CA ARG A 381 7.25 -5.44 -2.68
C ARG A 381 6.85 -6.41 -3.80
N LEU A 382 5.94 -7.35 -3.53
CA LEU A 382 5.43 -8.28 -4.55
C LEU A 382 4.69 -7.58 -5.68
N LEU A 383 3.78 -6.65 -5.35
CA LEU A 383 3.01 -5.91 -6.35
C LEU A 383 3.90 -5.00 -7.20
N ALA A 384 4.89 -4.33 -6.60
CA ALA A 384 5.90 -3.55 -7.33
C ALA A 384 6.75 -4.43 -8.27
N TRP A 385 7.07 -5.67 -7.85
CA TRP A 385 7.75 -6.64 -8.69
C TRP A 385 6.88 -7.12 -9.86
N PHE A 386 5.59 -7.41 -9.63
CA PHE A 386 4.64 -7.69 -10.70
C PHE A 386 4.53 -6.53 -11.70
N ALA A 387 4.44 -5.28 -11.24
CA ALA A 387 4.38 -4.09 -12.09
C ALA A 387 5.61 -3.96 -13.02
N ARG A 388 6.81 -4.33 -12.56
CA ARG A 388 8.03 -4.35 -13.39
C ARG A 388 8.04 -5.46 -14.45
N MET A 389 7.40 -6.61 -14.17
CA MET A 389 7.31 -7.68 -15.16
C MET A 389 6.34 -7.32 -16.30
N SER A 390 5.23 -6.63 -15.99
CA SER A 390 4.27 -6.19 -17.01
C SER A 390 4.81 -5.11 -17.95
N THR A 391 5.73 -4.25 -17.50
CA THR A 391 6.31 -3.18 -18.33
C THR A 391 7.50 -3.63 -19.19
N GLY A 392 7.87 -4.91 -19.18
CA GLY A 392 8.98 -5.45 -19.99
C GLY A 392 10.38 -4.93 -19.59
N ALA A 393 10.51 -4.20 -18.48
CA ALA A 393 11.72 -3.49 -18.07
C ALA A 393 12.77 -4.40 -17.40
N ALA A 394 13.22 -5.41 -18.15
CA ALA A 394 14.36 -6.28 -17.86
C ALA A 394 15.61 -5.98 -18.71
N ALA A 395 15.56 -4.95 -19.56
CA ALA A 395 16.69 -4.45 -20.34
C ALA A 395 16.97 -2.96 -20.04
N ALA A 396 18.23 -2.54 -20.19
CA ALA A 396 18.74 -1.18 -19.99
C ALA A 396 18.74 -0.62 -18.54
N VAL A 397 19.66 -1.13 -17.71
CA VAL A 397 20.40 -0.25 -16.80
C VAL A 397 21.75 0.04 -17.46
N GLY A 398 21.87 1.22 -18.05
CA GLY A 398 23.08 1.78 -18.66
C GLY A 398 22.94 3.30 -18.73
N PRO A 399 24.03 4.08 -18.69
CA PRO A 399 23.96 5.53 -18.64
C PRO A 399 23.35 6.12 -19.92
N ALA A 400 22.70 7.27 -19.78
CA ALA A 400 21.88 7.88 -20.81
C ALA A 400 22.59 8.08 -22.16
N ALA A 401 21.92 7.68 -23.24
CA ALA A 401 22.26 8.06 -24.61
C ALA A 401 21.14 8.97 -25.16
N ALA A 402 21.52 9.97 -25.94
CA ALA A 402 20.63 11.01 -26.47
C ALA A 402 19.55 10.45 -27.43
N PRO A 403 18.39 11.12 -27.57
CA PRO A 403 17.33 10.66 -28.47
C PRO A 403 17.75 10.82 -29.95
N PRO A 404 17.46 9.83 -30.82
CA PRO A 404 17.59 9.99 -32.27
C PRO A 404 16.40 10.79 -32.85
N GLU A 405 16.68 11.54 -33.92
CA GLU A 405 15.70 12.34 -34.64
C GLU A 405 14.70 11.45 -35.42
N ALA A 406 13.44 11.88 -35.50
CA ALA A 406 12.38 11.15 -36.20
C ALA A 406 12.31 11.53 -37.69
N PRO A 407 12.17 10.57 -38.63
CA PRO A 407 11.76 10.87 -39.99
C PRO A 407 10.23 11.08 -40.06
N ALA A 408 9.82 11.99 -40.95
CA ALA A 408 8.42 12.23 -41.27
C ALA A 408 7.83 11.14 -42.18
N ASP A 409 6.50 11.18 -42.35
CA ASP A 409 5.64 10.41 -43.27
C ASP A 409 5.17 9.00 -42.83
N ALA A 410 4.11 8.97 -42.01
CA ALA A 410 3.02 7.97 -42.14
C ALA A 410 1.75 8.37 -41.33
N ALA A 411 0.57 8.22 -41.94
CA ALA A 411 -0.75 8.24 -41.30
C ALA A 411 -1.76 7.49 -42.20
N PRO A 412 -2.95 7.07 -41.69
CA PRO A 412 -3.24 6.42 -40.42
C PRO A 412 -3.90 5.03 -40.64
N GLY A 413 -3.78 4.07 -39.70
CA GLY A 413 -4.46 2.77 -39.83
C GLY A 413 -4.45 1.90 -38.57
N CYS A 414 -5.61 1.34 -38.21
CA CYS A 414 -5.80 0.36 -37.12
C CYS A 414 -5.52 -1.09 -37.62
N PRO A 415 -5.44 -2.13 -36.76
CA PRO A 415 -4.35 -3.12 -36.84
C PRO A 415 -4.80 -4.55 -37.18
N PRO A 416 -3.86 -5.49 -37.41
CA PRO A 416 -4.15 -6.93 -37.52
C PRO A 416 -4.21 -7.63 -36.14
N PRO A 417 -5.01 -8.71 -35.97
CA PRO A 417 -5.13 -9.45 -34.71
C PRO A 417 -4.35 -10.79 -34.67
N GLY A 418 -3.92 -11.19 -33.46
CA GLY A 418 -3.30 -12.51 -33.13
C GLY A 418 -1.76 -12.48 -33.12
N THR A 419 -1.04 -13.23 -32.26
CA THR A 419 -1.41 -14.40 -31.42
C THR A 419 -0.43 -14.63 -30.23
N GLY A 420 -0.93 -14.63 -28.97
CA GLY A 420 -0.32 -15.21 -27.73
C GLY A 420 1.11 -14.74 -27.32
N SER A 421 1.60 -14.84 -26.08
CA SER A 421 1.11 -15.20 -24.74
C SER A 421 2.19 -14.65 -23.76
N LEU A 422 1.99 -14.29 -22.48
CA LEU A 422 0.91 -14.54 -21.50
C LEU A 422 0.58 -13.30 -20.63
N VAL A 423 1.36 -12.21 -20.72
CA VAL A 423 1.37 -11.10 -19.73
C VAL A 423 0.37 -9.99 -20.07
N SER A 424 -0.90 -10.19 -19.72
CA SER A 424 -1.92 -9.12 -19.68
C SER A 424 -2.92 -9.25 -18.51
N ALA A 425 -2.68 -10.16 -17.55
CA ALA A 425 -3.64 -10.46 -16.50
C ALA A 425 -3.55 -9.55 -15.24
N ALA A 426 -2.48 -8.75 -15.13
CA ALA A 426 -2.23 -7.85 -14.00
C ALA A 426 -2.69 -6.40 -14.25
N GLU A 427 -3.18 -6.12 -15.47
CA GLU A 427 -4.01 -4.95 -15.83
C GLU A 427 -5.04 -4.64 -14.74
N PRO A 428 -5.48 -3.38 -14.64
CA PRO A 428 -5.11 -2.34 -13.65
C PRO A 428 -5.18 -2.74 -12.15
N ALA A 429 -5.32 -4.02 -11.82
CA ALA A 429 -5.38 -4.55 -10.46
C ALA A 429 -4.13 -4.20 -9.64
N VAL A 430 -2.93 -4.33 -10.21
CA VAL A 430 -1.67 -4.06 -9.51
C VAL A 430 -1.54 -2.60 -9.06
N PRO A 431 -1.65 -1.57 -9.95
CA PRO A 431 -1.61 -0.18 -9.51
C PRO A 431 -2.77 0.17 -8.56
N THR A 432 -3.96 -0.41 -8.74
CA THR A 432 -5.09 -0.22 -7.80
C THR A 432 -4.81 -0.78 -6.40
N LEU A 433 -4.16 -1.94 -6.30
CA LEU A 433 -3.78 -2.54 -5.02
C LEU A 433 -2.60 -1.81 -4.35
N LEU A 434 -1.62 -1.36 -5.13
CA LEU A 434 -0.57 -0.45 -4.66
C LEU A 434 -1.18 0.85 -4.12
N ALA A 435 -2.21 1.40 -4.80
CA ALA A 435 -2.91 2.59 -4.35
C ALA A 435 -3.61 2.38 -3.01
N TRP A 436 -4.26 1.23 -2.81
CA TRP A 436 -4.87 0.88 -1.53
C TRP A 436 -3.83 0.78 -0.41
N ILE A 437 -2.66 0.18 -0.66
CA ILE A 437 -1.59 0.11 0.34
C ILE A 437 -1.04 1.52 0.66
N GLU A 438 -0.80 2.36 -0.35
CA GLU A 438 -0.35 3.74 -0.11
C GLU A 438 -1.38 4.55 0.68
N TRP A 439 -2.68 4.40 0.41
CA TRP A 439 -3.75 5.01 1.18
C TRP A 439 -3.81 4.45 2.61
N ALA A 440 -3.67 3.13 2.78
CA ALA A 440 -3.60 2.48 4.09
C ALA A 440 -2.43 3.00 4.93
N ARG A 441 -1.28 3.28 4.31
CA ARG A 441 -0.11 3.94 4.92
C ARG A 441 -0.28 5.45 5.17
N GLY A 442 -1.43 6.03 4.83
CA GLY A 442 -1.71 7.48 4.96
C GLY A 442 -1.14 8.34 3.83
N ARG A 443 -0.57 7.75 2.78
CA ARG A 443 0.14 8.44 1.68
C ARG A 443 -0.78 8.70 0.49
N GLY A 444 -1.93 9.33 0.75
CA GLY A 444 -3.01 9.54 -0.22
C GLY A 444 -2.60 10.18 -1.55
N SER A 445 -1.60 11.06 -1.56
CA SER A 445 -1.05 11.67 -2.79
C SER A 445 -0.52 10.64 -3.79
N ARG A 446 0.12 9.58 -3.30
CA ARG A 446 0.66 8.49 -4.12
C ARG A 446 -0.42 7.49 -4.52
N ALA A 447 -1.36 7.25 -3.61
CA ALA A 447 -2.55 6.45 -3.90
C ALA A 447 -3.36 7.05 -5.06
N ARG A 448 -3.62 8.36 -5.04
CA ARG A 448 -4.33 9.06 -6.12
C ARG A 448 -3.58 8.94 -7.45
N LEU A 449 -2.26 9.12 -7.47
CA LEU A 449 -1.45 9.00 -8.69
C LEU A 449 -1.59 7.61 -9.33
N LEU A 450 -1.50 6.54 -8.54
CA LEU A 450 -1.65 5.16 -9.02
C LEU A 450 -3.06 4.87 -9.56
N LEU A 451 -4.10 5.48 -8.98
CA LEU A 451 -5.46 5.37 -9.51
C LEU A 451 -5.65 6.19 -10.79
N GLU A 452 -5.02 7.36 -10.91
CA GLU A 452 -5.04 8.17 -12.13
C GLU A 452 -4.35 7.44 -13.29
N GLU A 453 -3.20 6.80 -13.03
CA GLU A 453 -2.49 5.94 -13.99
C GLU A 453 -3.37 4.74 -14.41
N ALA A 454 -3.90 4.00 -13.43
CA ALA A 454 -4.78 2.85 -13.68
C ALA A 454 -6.06 3.20 -14.49
N LEU A 455 -6.64 4.38 -14.26
CA LEU A 455 -7.84 4.85 -14.97
C LEU A 455 -7.54 5.50 -16.33
N ALA A 456 -6.32 5.99 -16.54
CA ALA A 456 -5.88 6.49 -17.84
C ALA A 456 -5.67 5.34 -18.84
N GLU A 457 -5.07 4.24 -18.40
CA GLU A 457 -4.89 3.03 -19.20
C GLU A 457 -6.20 2.23 -19.34
N HIS A 458 -6.98 2.12 -18.25
CA HIS A 458 -8.23 1.36 -18.23
C HIS A 458 -9.43 2.18 -17.72
N PRO A 459 -9.99 3.08 -18.56
CA PRO A 459 -11.18 3.85 -18.23
C PRO A 459 -12.34 2.97 -17.77
N GLY A 460 -12.84 3.23 -16.57
CA GLY A 460 -13.97 2.50 -15.98
C GLY A 460 -13.61 1.24 -15.18
N TYR A 461 -12.33 0.98 -14.87
CA TYR A 461 -11.99 -0.12 -13.96
C TYR A 461 -12.63 0.06 -12.58
N ARG A 462 -13.64 -0.76 -12.30
CA ARG A 462 -14.60 -0.51 -11.21
C ARG A 462 -13.95 -0.35 -9.82
N LEU A 463 -12.87 -1.06 -9.52
CA LEU A 463 -12.20 -0.91 -8.22
C LEU A 463 -11.46 0.42 -8.12
N ALA A 464 -10.74 0.85 -9.16
CA ALA A 464 -10.06 2.14 -9.17
C ALA A 464 -11.05 3.31 -9.08
N VAL A 465 -12.20 3.20 -9.75
CA VAL A 465 -13.31 4.17 -9.60
C VAL A 465 -13.81 4.23 -8.15
N LEU A 466 -14.14 3.08 -7.55
CA LEU A 466 -14.64 3.02 -6.17
C LEU A 466 -13.62 3.51 -5.13
N MET A 467 -12.32 3.22 -5.33
CA MET A 467 -11.26 3.74 -4.45
C MET A 467 -11.06 5.25 -4.66
N SER A 468 -11.15 5.75 -5.89
CA SER A 468 -11.08 7.19 -6.19
C SER A 468 -12.23 7.94 -5.52
N GLU A 469 -13.47 7.41 -5.60
CA GLU A 469 -14.64 7.94 -4.88
C GLU A 469 -14.43 7.94 -3.35
N LEU A 470 -13.92 6.84 -2.78
CA LEU A 470 -13.64 6.71 -1.34
C LEU A 470 -12.58 7.72 -0.86
N PHE A 471 -11.50 7.89 -1.62
CA PHE A 471 -10.38 8.77 -1.27
C PHE A 471 -10.75 10.25 -1.47
N ALA A 472 -11.50 10.58 -2.54
CA ALA A 472 -12.04 11.92 -2.79
C ALA A 472 -13.04 12.37 -1.71
N GLY A 473 -13.65 11.41 -0.99
CA GLY A 473 -14.49 11.70 0.19
C GLY A 473 -13.72 12.14 1.44
N GLY A 474 -12.39 12.28 1.40
CA GLY A 474 -11.57 12.64 2.56
C GLY A 474 -11.40 11.51 3.58
N THR A 475 -11.78 10.27 3.22
CA THR A 475 -11.78 9.15 4.15
C THR A 475 -10.36 8.68 4.44
N VAL A 476 -9.87 8.98 5.64
CA VAL A 476 -8.59 8.48 6.17
C VAL A 476 -8.84 7.28 7.09
N PRO A 477 -8.10 6.15 6.94
CA PRO A 477 -8.30 4.94 7.73
C PRO A 477 -8.23 5.19 9.23
N ARG A 478 -9.00 4.46 10.04
CA ARG A 478 -8.99 4.64 11.51
C ARG A 478 -7.63 4.32 12.14
N TRP A 479 -6.91 3.35 11.60
CA TRP A 479 -5.58 2.96 12.09
C TRP A 479 -4.51 4.04 11.85
N THR A 480 -4.60 4.89 10.82
CA THR A 480 -3.63 5.98 10.62
C THR A 480 -3.86 7.15 11.59
N ARG A 481 -5.01 7.22 12.25
CA ARG A 481 -5.38 8.28 13.22
C ARG A 481 -4.74 8.11 14.60
N ARG A 482 -4.03 7.00 14.85
CA ARG A 482 -3.36 6.73 16.13
C ARG A 482 -1.90 6.34 15.87
N PRO A 483 -0.91 7.02 16.49
CA PRO A 483 0.50 6.69 16.28
C PRO A 483 0.87 5.22 16.56
N ALA A 484 0.16 4.55 17.50
CA ALA A 484 0.38 3.15 17.85
C ALA A 484 -0.15 2.13 16.82
N THR A 485 -0.93 2.56 15.83
CA THR A 485 -1.48 1.69 14.78
C THR A 485 -1.18 2.17 13.36
N ALA A 486 -0.67 3.40 13.22
CA ALA A 486 -0.27 3.99 11.95
C ALA A 486 1.00 3.32 11.41
N TRP A 487 1.17 3.34 10.08
CA TRP A 487 2.41 2.91 9.45
C TRP A 487 3.55 3.88 9.77
N SER A 488 4.74 3.35 10.04
CA SER A 488 5.97 4.11 10.22
C SER A 488 7.11 3.53 9.37
N PRO A 489 7.99 4.36 8.78
CA PRO A 489 9.18 3.86 8.12
C PRO A 489 10.08 3.13 9.13
N GLY A 490 10.36 1.85 8.89
CA GLY A 490 11.20 1.05 9.79
C GLY A 490 10.43 0.28 10.87
N HIS A 491 9.12 0.04 10.67
CA HIS A 491 8.42 -1.03 11.40
C HIS A 491 9.18 -2.36 11.21
N PRO A 492 9.48 -3.13 12.28
CA PRO A 492 10.28 -4.36 12.20
C PRO A 492 9.56 -5.49 11.45
#